data_AF-B8AMG5-F1
#
_entry.id   AF-B8AMG5-F1
#
_cell.length_a   1.000
_cell.length_b   1.000
_cell.length_c   1.000
_cell.angle_alpha   90.00
_cell.angle_beta   90.00
_cell.angle_gamma   90.00
#
_symmetry.space_group_name_H-M   'P 1'
#
loop_
_entity.id
_entity.type
_entity.pdbx_description
1 polymer ?
#
loop_
_entity_poly.entity_id
_entity_poly.type
_entity_poly.pdbx_seq_one_letter_code
_entity_poly.pdbx_strand_id
1 'polypeptide(L)'
;MKYSWLMLLEHEDSYRYIPQLGDEVMYLRQGHEEYLKGSRQLDDCPWNRIKGLKDVELCKIQGLDYTTFRGSGESCCKLTIEFIDDTSRGFGRTFMITLPELVNFPDFLVERTRFEASIDRNWTNRDKCKVWWRNELEEGGSWWEGRVSAVKPKSLDFPESPWEKYVIQYKNDGSDHPHSPWELHDTGNLWVPWKHPHIDLGIKDKLLSELDNLLELSHRNQDRYGVLKLNSVAEKSDFINRFPVQFSIEVIRIRLENNYYRTLEAIRHDATVMLANAQSYFSKSTDMTKKIRRLSDWIEQTFSSL
;
A
#
# COMPACT_ATOMS: atom_id res chain seq x y z
N MET A 1 -15.68 -14.69 1.46
CA MET A 1 -14.71 -14.25 2.48
C MET A 1 -14.05 -13.02 1.86
N LYS A 2 -14.22 -11.82 2.42
CA LYS A 2 -13.66 -10.60 1.81
C LYS A 2 -12.14 -10.70 1.90
N TYR A 3 -11.46 -10.85 0.77
CA TYR A 3 -10.00 -10.86 0.72
C TYR A 3 -9.48 -9.52 1.25
N SER A 4 -8.51 -9.56 2.16
CA SER A 4 -7.94 -8.34 2.72
C SER A 4 -7.29 -7.53 1.61
N TRP A 5 -7.55 -6.22 1.56
CA TRP A 5 -6.90 -5.28 0.65
C TRP A 5 -5.36 -5.26 0.77
N LEU A 6 -4.83 -5.80 1.87
CA LEU A 6 -3.40 -5.95 2.14
C LEU A 6 -2.81 -7.21 1.50
N MET A 7 -3.64 -8.09 0.94
CA MET A 7 -3.28 -9.36 0.32
C MET A 7 -3.33 -9.31 -1.21
N LEU A 8 -3.38 -8.12 -1.82
CA LEU A 8 -3.30 -7.97 -3.28
C LEU A 8 -2.02 -8.60 -3.82
N LEU A 9 -2.14 -9.35 -4.92
CA LEU A 9 -1.03 -10.06 -5.56
C LEU A 9 -0.37 -9.22 -6.68
N GLU A 10 -1.06 -8.19 -7.13
CA GLU A 10 -0.62 -7.24 -8.15
C GLU A 10 -1.23 -5.86 -7.87
N HIS A 11 -0.78 -4.84 -8.59
CA HIS A 11 -1.35 -3.51 -8.49
C HIS A 11 -2.68 -3.42 -9.26
N GLU A 12 -3.68 -2.77 -8.65
CA GLU A 12 -4.95 -2.47 -9.32
C GLU A 12 -4.76 -1.34 -10.34
N ASP A 13 -5.48 -1.39 -11.47
CA ASP A 13 -5.52 -0.31 -12.47
C ASP A 13 -6.04 1.01 -11.88
N SER A 14 -6.96 0.90 -10.93
CA SER A 14 -7.39 2.02 -10.10
C SER A 14 -6.32 2.28 -9.06
N TYR A 15 -5.57 3.37 -9.21
CA TYR A 15 -4.53 3.70 -8.25
C TYR A 15 -5.10 3.67 -6.82
N ARG A 16 -4.44 2.91 -5.96
CA ARG A 16 -4.71 2.83 -4.54
C ARG A 16 -3.42 2.62 -3.79
N TYR A 17 -3.18 3.41 -2.74
CA TYR A 17 -1.98 3.24 -1.95
C TYR A 17 -2.07 2.02 -1.00
N ILE A 18 -1.19 1.05 -1.20
CA ILE A 18 -0.99 -0.08 -0.29
C ILE A 18 0.39 0.07 0.37
N PRO A 19 0.48 0.34 1.68
CA PRO A 19 1.76 0.62 2.32
C PRO A 19 2.76 -0.52 2.22
N GLN A 20 4.00 -0.19 1.88
CA GLN A 20 5.15 -1.07 1.97
C GLN A 20 6.25 -0.42 2.79
N LEU A 21 7.02 -1.24 3.50
CA LEU A 21 8.13 -0.73 4.30
C LEU A 21 9.21 -0.10 3.41
N GLY A 22 9.67 1.09 3.77
CA GLY A 22 10.67 1.83 3.01
C GLY A 22 10.11 2.71 1.88
N ASP A 23 8.80 2.70 1.64
CA ASP A 23 8.17 3.60 0.67
C ASP A 23 8.46 5.07 0.97
N GLU A 24 8.74 5.83 -0.08
CA GLU A 24 8.65 7.28 -0.06
C GLU A 24 7.24 7.71 -0.48
N VAL A 25 6.63 8.56 0.33
CA VAL A 25 5.25 9.00 0.15
C VAL A 25 5.12 10.50 0.35
N MET A 26 4.20 11.10 -0.38
CA MET A 26 3.71 12.43 -0.13
C MET A 26 2.56 12.32 0.87
N TYR A 27 2.74 12.94 2.03
CA TYR A 27 1.75 13.01 3.09
C TYR A 27 0.96 14.31 3.00
N LEU A 28 -0.37 14.19 2.90
CA LEU A 28 -1.26 15.31 2.67
C LEU A 28 -2.00 15.65 3.94
N ARG A 29 -1.58 16.76 4.54
CA ARG A 29 -2.09 17.20 5.84
C ARG A 29 -3.60 17.43 5.81
N GLN A 30 -4.09 18.13 4.79
CA GLN A 30 -5.52 18.45 4.67
C GLN A 30 -6.38 17.18 4.59
N GLY A 31 -5.97 16.20 3.78
CA GLY A 31 -6.71 14.95 3.64
C GLY A 31 -6.73 14.12 4.91
N HIS A 32 -5.61 14.06 5.63
CA HIS A 32 -5.56 13.40 6.93
C HIS A 32 -6.42 14.13 7.99
N GLU A 33 -6.41 15.47 8.01
CA GLU A 33 -7.29 16.27 8.89
C GLU A 33 -8.78 16.00 8.64
N GLU A 34 -9.19 15.89 7.36
CA GLU A 34 -10.57 15.58 6.98
C GLU A 34 -10.94 14.13 7.35
N TYR A 35 -10.02 13.19 7.12
CA TYR A 35 -10.20 11.78 7.49
C TYR A 35 -10.47 11.60 9.00
N LEU A 36 -9.69 12.28 9.86
CA LEU A 36 -9.87 12.20 11.32
C LEU A 36 -11.19 12.81 11.79
N LYS A 37 -11.63 13.92 11.17
CA LYS A 37 -12.93 14.54 11.46
C LYS A 37 -14.09 13.59 11.12
N GLY A 38 -13.98 12.84 10.02
CA GLY A 38 -14.99 11.86 9.60
C GLY A 38 -14.99 10.57 10.44
N SER A 39 -13.82 10.07 10.83
CA SER A 39 -13.65 8.77 11.49
C SER A 39 -13.88 8.78 13.02
N ARG A 40 -14.02 9.95 13.64
CA ARG A 40 -14.09 10.14 15.12
C ARG A 40 -12.89 9.53 15.86
N GLN A 41 -11.78 9.26 15.16
CA GLN A 41 -10.56 8.77 15.78
C GLN A 41 -9.75 9.93 16.36
N LEU A 42 -9.25 9.75 17.58
CA LEU A 42 -8.29 10.64 18.22
C LEU A 42 -6.88 10.10 17.98
N ASP A 43 -6.48 9.99 16.72
CA ASP A 43 -5.10 9.66 16.39
C ASP A 43 -4.19 10.85 16.70
N ASP A 44 -2.95 10.55 17.03
CA ASP A 44 -1.94 11.52 17.41
C ASP A 44 -1.51 12.36 16.20
N CYS A 45 -2.16 13.50 16.04
CA CYS A 45 -2.00 14.32 14.85
C CYS A 45 -0.61 15.00 14.81
N PRO A 46 0.19 14.84 13.74
CA PRO A 46 1.53 15.41 13.70
C PRO A 46 1.54 16.95 13.78
N TRP A 47 0.53 17.63 13.23
CA TRP A 47 0.40 19.10 13.25
C TRP A 47 0.09 19.68 14.65
N ASN A 48 -0.32 18.85 15.61
CA ASN A 48 -0.48 19.30 16.99
C ASN A 48 0.88 19.50 17.67
N ARG A 49 1.86 18.64 17.34
CA ARG A 49 3.20 18.63 17.93
C ARG A 49 4.22 19.44 17.12
N ILE A 50 4.08 19.45 15.80
CA ILE A 50 4.99 20.11 14.88
C ILE A 50 4.27 21.30 14.26
N LYS A 51 4.62 22.51 14.70
CA LYS A 51 4.05 23.74 14.14
C LYS A 51 4.73 24.11 12.83
N GLY A 52 3.94 24.57 11.87
CA GLY A 52 4.44 25.01 10.57
C GLY A 52 4.79 23.87 9.60
N LEU A 53 4.16 22.69 9.74
CA LEU A 53 4.15 21.68 8.68
C LEU A 53 3.50 22.28 7.42
N LYS A 54 4.05 21.91 6.26
CA LYS A 54 3.54 22.23 4.93
C LYS A 54 2.22 21.49 4.68
N ASP A 55 1.52 21.89 3.62
CA ASP A 55 0.30 21.23 3.16
C ASP A 55 0.58 19.81 2.64
N VAL A 56 1.76 19.64 2.04
CA VAL A 56 2.30 18.36 1.55
C VAL A 56 3.71 18.19 2.10
N GLU A 57 3.98 17.02 2.68
CA GLU A 57 5.27 16.67 3.27
C GLU A 57 5.82 15.40 2.61
N LEU A 58 7.09 15.41 2.20
CA LEU A 58 7.77 14.20 1.73
C LEU A 58 8.20 13.37 2.94
N CYS A 59 7.74 12.14 2.97
CA CYS A 59 7.87 11.24 4.09
C CYS A 59 8.39 9.86 3.65
N LYS A 60 8.89 9.08 4.61
CA LYS A 60 9.27 7.68 4.42
C LYS A 60 8.57 6.78 5.43
N ILE A 61 8.10 5.62 4.97
CA ILE A 61 7.55 4.58 5.84
C ILE A 61 8.71 3.85 6.54
N GLN A 62 8.95 4.20 7.81
CA GLN A 62 10.00 3.61 8.65
C GLN A 62 9.55 2.38 9.43
N GLY A 63 8.24 2.24 9.65
CA GLY A 63 7.66 1.08 10.33
C GLY A 63 6.28 0.75 9.78
N LEU A 64 5.98 -0.53 9.73
CA LEU A 64 4.72 -1.07 9.22
C LEU A 64 4.32 -2.26 10.08
N ASP A 65 3.15 -2.20 10.70
CA ASP A 65 2.55 -3.34 11.40
C ASP A 65 1.17 -3.62 10.81
N TYR A 66 0.98 -4.84 10.31
CA TYR A 66 -0.35 -5.32 9.91
C TYR A 66 -1.17 -5.66 11.16
N THR A 67 -2.40 -5.15 11.24
CA THR A 67 -3.30 -5.33 12.39
C THR A 67 -4.75 -5.41 11.92
N THR A 68 -5.67 -5.70 12.83
CA THR A 68 -7.11 -5.55 12.61
C THR A 68 -7.67 -4.45 13.52
N PHE A 69 -8.70 -3.75 13.04
CA PHE A 69 -9.46 -2.82 13.88
C PHE A 69 -10.21 -3.60 14.97
N ARG A 70 -10.04 -3.15 16.22
CA ARG A 70 -10.75 -3.74 17.35
C ARG A 70 -12.25 -3.53 17.17
N GLY A 71 -13.00 -4.62 17.13
CA GLY A 71 -14.46 -4.61 17.00
C GLY A 71 -14.96 -4.99 15.61
N SER A 72 -14.46 -4.36 14.54
CA SER A 72 -14.88 -4.69 13.16
C SER A 72 -14.17 -5.92 12.58
N GLY A 73 -12.94 -6.19 13.03
CA GLY A 73 -12.11 -7.26 12.46
C GLY A 73 -11.51 -6.93 11.09
N GLU A 74 -11.74 -5.70 10.58
CA GLU A 74 -11.21 -5.24 9.31
C GLU A 74 -9.70 -5.04 9.38
N SER A 75 -8.98 -5.43 8.32
CA SER A 75 -7.52 -5.27 8.25
C SER A 75 -7.12 -3.81 8.09
N CYS A 76 -6.10 -3.39 8.83
CA CYS A 76 -5.47 -2.08 8.72
C CYS A 76 -3.96 -2.17 8.98
N CYS A 77 -3.25 -1.07 8.72
CA CYS A 77 -1.82 -0.95 8.98
C CYS A 77 -1.58 0.13 10.03
N LYS A 78 -0.68 -0.12 10.97
CA LYS A 78 -0.06 0.95 11.76
C LYS A 78 1.25 1.33 11.10
N LEU A 79 1.35 2.60 10.72
CA LEU A 79 2.49 3.14 10.02
C LEU A 79 3.29 4.00 10.99
N THR A 80 4.60 3.83 11.02
CA THR A 80 5.54 4.81 11.56
C THR A 80 6.16 5.56 10.39
N ILE A 81 5.92 6.86 10.32
CA ILE A 81 6.24 7.69 9.17
C ILE A 81 7.24 8.76 9.61
N GLU A 82 8.32 8.93 8.85
CA GLU A 82 9.34 9.95 9.08
C GLU A 82 9.28 11.05 8.02
N PHE A 83 9.43 12.30 8.43
CA PHE A 83 9.62 13.42 7.49
C PHE A 83 11.07 13.45 6.99
N ILE A 84 11.26 13.33 5.67
CA ILE A 84 12.61 13.21 5.07
C ILE A 84 13.04 14.41 4.22
N ASP A 85 12.16 15.40 4.04
CA ASP A 85 12.52 16.68 3.39
C ASP A 85 13.21 17.63 4.39
N ASP A 86 14.45 18.02 4.09
CA ASP A 86 15.29 18.87 4.95
C ASP A 86 14.75 20.31 5.09
N THR A 87 13.89 20.73 4.16
CA THR A 87 13.19 22.01 4.23
C THR A 87 11.89 21.94 5.05
N SER A 88 11.48 20.75 5.50
CA SER A 88 10.33 20.54 6.37
C SER A 88 10.63 20.97 7.82
N ARG A 89 9.64 21.55 8.50
CA ARG A 89 9.70 21.75 9.96
C ARG A 89 9.67 20.43 10.72
N GLY A 90 9.22 19.36 10.08
CA GLY A 90 9.17 18.02 10.63
C GLY A 90 10.43 17.20 10.41
N PHE A 91 11.43 17.66 9.65
CA PHE A 91 12.58 16.85 9.22
C PHE A 91 13.20 16.01 10.35
N GLY A 92 13.37 14.72 10.08
CA GLY A 92 13.92 13.71 11.00
C GLY A 92 13.02 13.33 12.17
N ARG A 93 11.79 13.88 12.25
CA ARG A 93 10.79 13.48 13.25
C ARG A 93 9.89 12.39 12.68
N THR A 94 9.36 11.57 13.58
CA THR A 94 8.40 10.53 13.24
C THR A 94 7.02 10.79 13.84
N PHE A 95 6.00 10.23 13.21
CA PHE A 95 4.63 10.17 13.70
C PHE A 95 3.99 8.85 13.30
N MET A 96 2.83 8.53 13.88
CA MET A 96 2.12 7.28 13.60
C MET A 96 0.74 7.55 13.02
N ILE A 97 0.33 6.70 12.08
CA ILE A 97 -1.04 6.68 11.52
C ILE A 97 -1.57 5.26 11.55
N THR A 98 -2.82 5.06 11.96
CA THR A 98 -3.54 3.81 11.69
C THR A 98 -4.33 3.94 10.39
N LEU A 99 -3.88 3.28 9.33
CA LEU A 99 -4.49 3.34 7.99
C LEU A 99 -5.39 2.11 7.72
N PRO A 100 -6.73 2.26 7.71
CA PRO A 100 -7.63 1.23 7.16
C PRO A 100 -7.61 1.22 5.63
N GLU A 101 -8.37 0.27 5.07
CA GLU A 101 -8.89 0.41 3.72
C GLU A 101 -9.72 1.70 3.61
N LEU A 102 -9.23 2.67 2.85
CA LEU A 102 -9.96 3.88 2.51
C LEU A 102 -11.02 3.54 1.44
N VAL A 103 -12.26 3.29 1.89
CA VAL A 103 -13.42 3.12 1.00
C VAL A 103 -14.11 4.46 0.86
N ASN A 104 -14.37 4.89 -0.36
CA ASN A 104 -15.05 6.16 -0.66
C ASN A 104 -14.38 7.39 -0.02
N PHE A 105 -13.07 7.31 0.21
CA PHE A 105 -12.24 8.39 0.73
C PHE A 105 -10.92 8.44 -0.05
N PRO A 106 -10.47 9.60 -0.55
CA PRO A 106 -9.23 9.68 -1.32
C PRO A 106 -7.98 9.31 -0.50
N ASP A 107 -6.94 8.80 -1.16
CA ASP A 107 -5.65 8.52 -0.53
C ASP A 107 -4.96 9.83 -0.10
N PHE A 108 -4.76 10.02 1.21
CA PHE A 108 -3.97 11.13 1.79
C PHE A 108 -2.50 10.77 2.06
N LEU A 109 -2.13 9.51 1.80
CA LEU A 109 -0.76 9.05 1.66
C LEU A 109 -0.62 8.56 0.22
N VAL A 110 0.19 9.26 -0.56
CA VAL A 110 0.34 8.97 -2.00
C VAL A 110 1.78 8.57 -2.24
N GLU A 111 2.00 7.45 -2.92
CA GLU A 111 3.33 7.05 -3.38
C GLU A 111 3.97 8.20 -4.17
N ARG A 112 5.25 8.48 -3.87
CA ARG A 112 5.96 9.66 -4.37
C ARG A 112 5.89 9.81 -5.89
N THR A 113 6.24 8.77 -6.64
CA THR A 113 6.28 8.86 -8.11
C THR A 113 4.89 9.04 -8.72
N ARG A 114 3.83 8.45 -8.10
CA ARG A 114 2.44 8.73 -8.50
C ARG A 114 2.09 10.18 -8.27
N PHE A 115 2.42 10.71 -7.09
CA PHE A 115 2.15 12.10 -6.76
C PHE A 115 2.83 13.03 -7.77
N GLU A 116 4.15 12.89 -7.95
CA GLU A 116 4.95 13.72 -8.86
C GLU A 116 4.39 13.65 -10.30
N ALA A 117 4.14 12.45 -10.84
CA ALA A 117 3.57 12.27 -12.17
C ALA A 117 2.17 12.91 -12.30
N SER A 118 1.34 12.84 -11.25
CA SER A 118 0.00 13.43 -11.26
C SER A 118 0.00 14.96 -11.18
N ILE A 119 1.00 15.54 -10.52
CA ILE A 119 1.21 17.00 -10.45
C ILE A 119 1.77 17.51 -11.77
N ASP A 120 2.77 16.83 -12.34
CA ASP A 120 3.40 17.18 -13.61
C ASP A 120 2.41 17.14 -14.79
N ARG A 121 1.39 16.25 -14.71
CA ARG A 121 0.29 16.21 -15.68
C ARG A 121 -0.47 17.53 -15.77
N ASN A 122 -0.50 18.32 -14.68
CA ASN A 122 -1.03 19.70 -14.61
C ASN A 122 -2.35 19.91 -15.37
N TRP A 123 -3.43 19.31 -14.87
CA TRP A 123 -4.76 19.37 -15.47
C TRP A 123 -5.30 20.81 -15.55
N THR A 124 -5.91 21.16 -16.68
CA THR A 124 -6.48 22.49 -16.96
C THR A 124 -7.97 22.44 -17.28
N ASN A 125 -8.63 23.61 -17.28
CA ASN A 125 -10.06 23.70 -17.53
C ASN A 125 -10.42 23.09 -18.91
N ARG A 126 -11.47 22.26 -18.93
CA ARG A 126 -11.97 21.49 -20.09
C ARG A 126 -11.14 20.27 -20.48
N ASP A 127 -10.04 19.98 -19.81
CA ASP A 127 -9.34 18.71 -20.02
C ASP A 127 -10.28 17.54 -19.73
N LYS A 128 -10.22 16.51 -20.58
CA LYS A 128 -11.01 15.29 -20.43
C LYS A 128 -10.23 14.30 -19.57
N CYS A 129 -10.90 13.77 -18.55
CA CYS A 129 -10.32 12.81 -17.63
C CYS A 129 -11.31 11.67 -17.38
N LYS A 130 -10.81 10.60 -16.77
CA LYS A 130 -11.64 9.55 -16.18
C LYS A 130 -11.19 9.31 -14.73
N VAL A 131 -12.15 8.94 -13.89
CA VAL A 131 -11.93 8.60 -12.47
C VAL A 131 -12.52 7.22 -12.22
N TRP A 132 -11.85 6.41 -11.41
CA TRP A 132 -12.36 5.10 -11.02
C TRP A 132 -13.26 5.21 -9.79
N TRP A 133 -14.49 4.72 -9.91
CA TRP A 133 -15.41 4.60 -8.78
C TRP A 133 -15.64 3.15 -8.45
N ARG A 134 -15.53 2.80 -7.16
CA ARG A 134 -15.91 1.48 -6.67
C ARG A 134 -17.44 1.37 -6.65
N ASN A 135 -17.96 0.23 -7.09
CA ASN A 135 -19.39 -0.06 -7.03
C ASN A 135 -19.72 -0.61 -5.63
N GLU A 136 -20.72 -0.04 -4.96
CA GLU A 136 -21.13 -0.52 -3.61
C GLU A 136 -21.83 -1.89 -3.65
N LEU A 137 -22.34 -2.30 -4.81
CA LEU A 137 -23.20 -3.48 -4.98
C LEU A 137 -22.50 -4.67 -5.67
N GLU A 138 -21.32 -4.47 -6.27
CA GLU A 138 -20.59 -5.49 -7.04
C GLU A 138 -19.11 -5.52 -6.66
N GLU A 139 -18.46 -6.68 -6.78
CA GLU A 139 -16.99 -6.77 -6.64
C GLU A 139 -16.33 -6.04 -7.83
N GLY A 140 -15.98 -4.78 -7.63
CA GLY A 140 -15.23 -3.99 -8.61
C GLY A 140 -15.59 -2.51 -8.63
N GLY A 141 -15.35 -1.90 -9.78
CA GLY A 141 -15.64 -0.50 -10.03
C GLY A 141 -15.80 -0.22 -11.51
N SER A 142 -16.05 1.04 -11.84
CA SER A 142 -16.21 1.50 -13.21
C SER A 142 -15.44 2.80 -13.42
N TRP A 143 -14.96 3.01 -14.65
CA TRP A 143 -14.38 4.27 -15.07
C TRP A 143 -15.48 5.25 -15.44
N TRP A 144 -15.48 6.42 -14.80
CA TRP A 144 -16.40 7.50 -15.08
C TRP A 144 -15.66 8.61 -15.82
N GLU A 145 -16.13 8.91 -17.02
CA GLU A 145 -15.57 9.98 -17.82
C GLU A 145 -16.14 11.34 -17.41
N GLY A 146 -15.26 12.33 -17.35
CA GLY A 146 -15.63 13.70 -17.02
C GLY A 146 -14.74 14.72 -17.70
N ARG A 147 -14.91 15.96 -17.29
CA ARG A 147 -14.04 17.07 -17.69
C ARG A 147 -13.76 17.98 -16.51
N VAL A 148 -12.58 18.57 -16.47
CA VAL A 148 -12.24 19.57 -15.45
C VAL A 148 -13.11 20.81 -15.66
N SER A 149 -14.01 21.10 -14.72
CA SER A 149 -14.86 22.29 -14.73
C SER A 149 -14.22 23.47 -14.02
N ALA A 150 -13.48 23.21 -12.94
CA ALA A 150 -12.74 24.23 -12.18
C ALA A 150 -11.45 23.66 -11.56
N VAL A 151 -10.46 24.55 -11.37
CA VAL A 151 -9.21 24.27 -10.65
C VAL A 151 -9.09 25.30 -9.54
N LYS A 152 -9.22 24.88 -8.28
CA LYS A 152 -9.16 25.77 -7.11
C LYS A 152 -8.79 24.99 -5.85
N PRO A 153 -8.08 25.59 -4.89
CA PRO A 153 -7.84 24.95 -3.60
C PRO A 153 -9.19 24.65 -2.93
N LYS A 154 -9.30 23.50 -2.25
CA LYS A 154 -10.52 23.10 -1.55
C LYS A 154 -10.84 24.01 -0.36
N SER A 155 -9.81 24.47 0.35
CA SER A 155 -9.93 25.38 1.50
C SER A 155 -8.93 26.53 1.39
N LEU A 156 -9.33 27.72 1.87
CA LEU A 156 -8.44 28.88 1.98
C LEU A 156 -7.36 28.70 3.06
N ASP A 157 -7.57 27.79 4.01
CA ASP A 157 -6.59 27.45 5.04
C ASP A 157 -5.40 26.64 4.48
N PHE A 158 -5.57 26.06 3.30
CA PHE A 158 -4.59 25.19 2.61
C PHE A 158 -4.43 25.62 1.14
N PRO A 159 -3.94 26.85 0.88
CA PRO A 159 -3.94 27.43 -0.46
C PRO A 159 -3.05 26.69 -1.46
N GLU A 160 -1.99 26.02 -0.98
CA GLU A 160 -1.03 25.29 -1.81
C GLU A 160 -1.31 23.78 -1.86
N SER A 161 -2.36 23.32 -1.17
CA SER A 161 -2.73 21.91 -1.13
C SER A 161 -3.31 21.43 -2.47
N PRO A 162 -2.79 20.33 -3.06
CA PRO A 162 -3.39 19.69 -4.22
C PRO A 162 -4.62 18.85 -3.88
N TRP A 163 -4.94 18.70 -2.59
CA TRP A 163 -6.07 17.91 -2.11
C TRP A 163 -7.39 18.39 -2.72
N GLU A 164 -8.04 17.51 -3.48
CA GLU A 164 -9.36 17.76 -4.07
C GLU A 164 -9.45 19.07 -4.88
N LYS A 165 -8.34 19.48 -5.51
CA LYS A 165 -8.19 20.75 -6.24
C LYS A 165 -8.97 20.81 -7.55
N TYR A 166 -9.28 19.67 -8.16
CA TYR A 166 -9.94 19.60 -9.47
C TYR A 166 -11.41 19.27 -9.31
N VAL A 167 -12.29 20.17 -9.76
CA VAL A 167 -13.72 19.87 -9.85
C VAL A 167 -13.98 19.23 -11.21
N ILE A 168 -14.48 18.00 -11.20
CA ILE A 168 -14.79 17.22 -12.39
C ILE A 168 -16.29 17.19 -12.60
N GLN A 169 -16.71 17.60 -13.79
CA GLN A 169 -18.08 17.44 -14.26
C GLN A 169 -18.22 16.12 -15.01
N TYR A 170 -18.98 15.18 -14.47
CA TYR A 170 -19.18 13.86 -15.07
C TYR A 170 -20.12 13.89 -16.27
N LYS A 171 -19.82 13.09 -17.29
CA LYS A 171 -20.66 12.98 -18.49
C LYS A 171 -21.99 12.27 -18.22
N ASN A 172 -21.98 11.33 -17.28
CA ASN A 172 -23.09 10.40 -17.06
C ASN A 172 -24.32 11.13 -16.50
N ASP A 173 -24.14 11.95 -15.47
CA ASP A 173 -25.22 12.60 -14.73
C ASP A 173 -25.06 14.12 -14.63
N GLY A 174 -23.97 14.69 -15.16
CA GLY A 174 -23.69 16.13 -15.09
C GLY A 174 -23.31 16.62 -13.69
N SER A 175 -23.07 15.71 -12.73
CA SER A 175 -22.65 16.05 -11.38
C SER A 175 -21.23 16.62 -11.34
N ASP A 176 -20.99 17.51 -10.38
CA ASP A 176 -19.67 18.09 -10.13
C ASP A 176 -19.10 17.49 -8.83
N HIS A 177 -17.93 16.85 -8.93
CA HIS A 177 -17.24 16.25 -7.79
C HIS A 177 -15.78 16.72 -7.70
N PRO A 178 -15.30 17.09 -6.50
CA PRO A 178 -13.90 17.43 -6.31
C PRO A 178 -13.03 16.16 -6.28
N HIS A 179 -11.85 16.24 -6.90
CA HIS A 179 -10.87 15.15 -6.99
C HIS A 179 -9.46 15.68 -6.89
N SER A 180 -8.59 14.84 -6.35
CA SER A 180 -7.16 15.08 -6.25
C SER A 180 -6.43 14.62 -7.52
N PRO A 181 -5.25 15.19 -7.83
CA PRO A 181 -4.52 14.87 -9.06
C PRO A 181 -4.28 13.37 -9.30
N TRP A 182 -3.95 12.60 -8.26
CA TRP A 182 -3.65 11.16 -8.36
C TRP A 182 -4.89 10.27 -8.55
N GLU A 183 -6.09 10.84 -8.51
CA GLU A 183 -7.34 10.13 -8.84
C GLU A 183 -7.70 10.26 -10.33
N LEU A 184 -7.11 11.23 -11.03
CA LEU A 184 -7.42 11.53 -12.42
C LEU A 184 -6.55 10.70 -13.39
N HIS A 185 -7.17 10.25 -14.47
CA HIS A 185 -6.50 9.53 -15.55
C HIS A 185 -6.86 10.12 -16.91
N ASP A 186 -5.92 10.08 -17.86
CA ASP A 186 -6.15 10.49 -19.25
C ASP A 186 -7.20 9.62 -19.96
N THR A 187 -7.93 10.26 -20.89
CA THR A 187 -8.87 9.59 -21.79
C THR A 187 -8.24 9.36 -23.17
N GLY A 188 -8.40 8.15 -23.72
CA GLY A 188 -8.01 7.83 -25.10
C GLY A 188 -6.60 7.26 -25.29
N ASN A 189 -6.18 7.13 -26.55
CA ASN A 189 -4.99 6.37 -26.98
C ASN A 189 -3.64 7.05 -26.67
N LEU A 190 -3.65 8.27 -26.12
CA LEU A 190 -2.44 9.00 -25.69
C LEU A 190 -2.04 8.69 -24.24
N TRP A 191 -2.78 7.79 -23.58
CA TRP A 191 -2.47 7.36 -22.23
C TRP A 191 -1.14 6.60 -22.20
N VAL A 192 -0.12 7.22 -21.63
CA VAL A 192 1.05 6.51 -21.11
C VAL A 192 0.73 6.20 -19.64
N PRO A 193 0.45 4.93 -19.29
CA PRO A 193 0.26 4.56 -17.89
C PRO A 193 1.44 5.04 -17.07
N TRP A 194 1.16 5.66 -15.92
CA TRP A 194 2.16 5.77 -14.88
C TRP A 194 2.63 4.35 -14.55
N LYS A 195 3.94 4.12 -14.64
CA LYS A 195 4.53 2.83 -14.33
C LYS A 195 4.75 2.79 -12.83
N HIS A 196 4.18 1.78 -12.18
CA HIS A 196 4.42 1.53 -10.78
C HIS A 196 5.93 1.36 -10.54
N PRO A 197 6.50 2.02 -9.52
CA PRO A 197 7.87 1.75 -9.11
C PRO A 197 7.96 0.29 -8.67
N HIS A 198 9.11 -0.30 -8.94
CA HIS A 198 9.42 -1.67 -8.56
C HIS A 198 10.91 -1.77 -8.27
N ILE A 199 11.30 -2.82 -7.56
CA ILE A 199 12.71 -3.14 -7.33
C ILE A 199 13.46 -3.35 -8.65
N ASP A 200 14.80 -3.29 -8.59
CA ASP A 200 15.66 -3.64 -9.72
C ASP A 200 15.32 -5.03 -10.30
N LEU A 201 15.25 -5.13 -11.63
CA LEU A 201 14.86 -6.37 -12.31
C LEU A 201 15.88 -7.49 -12.14
N GLY A 202 17.17 -7.17 -12.03
CA GLY A 202 18.20 -8.18 -11.75
C GLY A 202 18.05 -8.77 -10.34
N ILE A 203 17.76 -7.92 -9.34
CA ILE A 203 17.44 -8.37 -7.98
C ILE A 203 16.16 -9.21 -7.97
N LYS A 204 15.11 -8.76 -8.68
CA LYS A 204 13.86 -9.51 -8.83
C LYS A 204 14.11 -10.90 -9.40
N ASP A 205 14.80 -11.01 -10.53
CA ASP A 205 15.03 -12.28 -11.22
C ASP A 205 15.85 -13.26 -10.37
N LYS A 206 16.86 -12.74 -9.66
CA LYS A 206 17.65 -13.52 -8.70
C LYS A 206 16.78 -14.05 -7.55
N LEU A 207 15.94 -13.21 -6.96
CA LEU A 207 15.02 -13.61 -5.88
C LEU A 207 13.99 -14.64 -6.35
N LEU A 208 13.40 -14.45 -7.53
CA LEU A 208 12.47 -15.40 -8.12
C LEU A 208 13.11 -16.77 -8.31
N SER A 209 14.32 -16.81 -8.89
CA SER A 209 15.05 -18.07 -9.08
C SER A 209 15.33 -18.79 -7.75
N GLU A 210 15.71 -18.05 -6.71
CA GLU A 210 15.92 -18.63 -5.37
C GLU A 210 14.63 -19.18 -4.76
N LEU A 211 13.50 -18.47 -4.89
CA LEU A 211 12.20 -18.93 -4.41
C LEU A 211 11.69 -20.15 -5.18
N ASP A 212 11.88 -20.20 -6.50
CA ASP A 212 11.55 -21.35 -7.34
C ASP A 212 12.37 -22.58 -6.93
N ASN A 213 13.68 -22.41 -6.75
CA ASN A 213 14.56 -23.46 -6.25
C ASN A 213 14.11 -23.98 -4.88
N LEU A 214 13.73 -23.08 -3.95
CA LEU A 214 13.20 -23.45 -2.64
C LEU A 214 11.90 -24.27 -2.76
N LEU A 215 10.98 -23.86 -3.62
CA LEU A 215 9.72 -24.56 -3.86
C LEU A 215 9.96 -25.93 -4.46
N GLU A 216 10.84 -26.07 -5.46
CA GLU A 216 11.22 -27.36 -6.03
C GLU A 216 11.84 -28.29 -4.98
N LEU A 217 12.78 -27.78 -4.18
CA LEU A 217 13.42 -28.54 -3.10
C LEU A 217 12.42 -29.00 -2.04
N SER A 218 11.40 -28.19 -1.76
CA SER A 218 10.36 -28.52 -0.80
C SER A 218 9.50 -29.71 -1.24
N HIS A 219 9.22 -29.83 -2.54
CA HIS A 219 8.53 -31.00 -3.11
C HIS A 219 9.39 -32.27 -3.09
N ARG A 220 10.70 -32.15 -3.35
CA ARG A 220 11.60 -33.32 -3.43
C ARG A 220 12.06 -33.84 -2.06
N ASN A 221 12.24 -32.95 -1.08
CA ASN A 221 12.88 -33.27 0.20
C ASN A 221 11.91 -33.34 1.39
N GLN A 222 10.71 -33.90 1.19
CA GLN A 222 9.71 -34.10 2.26
C GLN A 222 9.41 -32.80 3.05
N ASP A 223 9.34 -31.66 2.35
CA ASP A 223 9.09 -30.35 2.92
C ASP A 223 10.07 -29.98 4.06
N ARG A 224 11.37 -30.08 3.76
CA ARG A 224 12.49 -29.79 4.69
C ARG A 224 12.38 -28.40 5.34
N TYR A 225 11.86 -27.41 4.62
CA TYR A 225 11.71 -26.04 5.09
C TYR A 225 10.29 -25.73 5.62
N GLY A 226 9.35 -26.67 5.52
CA GLY A 226 7.97 -26.46 5.99
C GLY A 226 7.15 -25.53 5.11
N VAL A 227 7.60 -25.26 3.88
CA VAL A 227 7.00 -24.33 2.92
C VAL A 227 5.64 -24.85 2.46
N LEU A 228 5.55 -26.11 2.06
CA LEU A 228 4.29 -26.69 1.58
C LEU A 228 3.26 -26.74 2.70
N LYS A 229 3.70 -27.10 3.91
CA LYS A 229 2.81 -27.09 5.08
C LYS A 229 2.36 -25.69 5.45
N LEU A 230 3.23 -24.68 5.36
CA LEU A 230 2.89 -23.28 5.61
C LEU A 230 1.86 -22.77 4.60
N ASN A 231 2.09 -22.99 3.30
CA ASN A 231 1.16 -22.61 2.23
C ASN A 231 -0.23 -23.24 2.49
N SER A 232 -0.28 -24.52 2.83
CA SER A 232 -1.54 -25.22 3.13
C SER A 232 -2.27 -24.69 4.37
N VAL A 233 -1.57 -24.19 5.40
CA VAL A 233 -2.26 -23.63 6.58
C VAL A 233 -2.66 -22.18 6.39
N ALA A 234 -1.96 -21.41 5.54
CA ALA A 234 -2.28 -20.01 5.27
C ALA A 234 -3.70 -19.83 4.71
N GLU A 235 -4.22 -20.84 4.02
CA GLU A 235 -5.58 -20.88 3.45
C GLU A 235 -6.65 -21.34 4.45
N LYS A 236 -6.26 -21.79 5.66
CA LYS A 236 -7.23 -22.30 6.64
C LYS A 236 -7.86 -21.20 7.46
N SER A 237 -9.13 -21.37 7.79
CA SER A 237 -9.91 -20.40 8.55
C SER A 237 -9.31 -20.08 9.91
N ASP A 238 -8.73 -21.05 10.61
CA ASP A 238 -8.09 -20.83 11.91
C ASP A 238 -6.80 -19.99 11.81
N PHE A 239 -6.09 -20.06 10.68
CA PHE A 239 -4.95 -19.18 10.40
C PHE A 239 -5.42 -17.78 9.98
N ILE A 240 -6.35 -17.70 9.03
CA ILE A 240 -6.93 -16.44 8.52
C ILE A 240 -7.53 -15.62 9.65
N ASN A 241 -8.28 -16.25 10.56
CA ASN A 241 -8.91 -15.55 11.69
C ASN A 241 -7.92 -15.09 12.76
N ARG A 242 -6.69 -15.64 12.77
CA ARG A 242 -5.67 -15.34 13.78
C ARG A 242 -4.73 -14.22 13.36
N PHE A 243 -4.44 -14.11 12.07
CA PHE A 243 -3.44 -13.17 11.56
C PHE A 243 -4.05 -12.20 10.54
N PRO A 244 -3.70 -10.91 10.58
CA PRO A 244 -4.28 -9.90 9.69
C PRO A 244 -3.90 -10.09 8.22
N VAL A 245 -2.75 -10.72 7.97
CA VAL A 245 -2.23 -11.05 6.63
C VAL A 245 -1.79 -12.51 6.59
N GLN A 246 -1.98 -13.15 5.44
CA GLN A 246 -1.70 -14.57 5.23
C GLN A 246 -0.55 -14.77 4.23
N PHE A 247 0.54 -14.04 4.45
CA PHE A 247 1.73 -14.20 3.63
C PHE A 247 2.27 -15.62 3.67
N SER A 248 2.77 -16.05 2.53
CA SER A 248 3.37 -17.35 2.28
C SER A 248 4.47 -17.18 1.23
N ILE A 249 5.30 -18.21 1.03
CA ILE A 249 6.33 -18.18 -0.02
C ILE A 249 5.67 -18.01 -1.40
N GLU A 250 4.51 -18.62 -1.60
CA GLU A 250 3.73 -18.51 -2.82
C GLU A 250 3.28 -17.06 -3.07
N VAL A 251 2.72 -16.42 -2.04
CA VAL A 251 2.24 -15.03 -2.13
C VAL A 251 3.38 -14.07 -2.46
N ILE A 252 4.51 -14.22 -1.76
CA ILE A 252 5.70 -13.37 -1.99
C ILE A 252 6.25 -13.60 -3.41
N ARG A 253 6.28 -14.85 -3.89
CA ARG A 253 6.73 -15.17 -5.26
C ARG A 253 5.82 -14.54 -6.31
N ILE A 254 4.50 -14.71 -6.21
CA ILE A 254 3.55 -14.14 -7.17
C ILE A 254 3.63 -12.60 -7.17
N ARG A 255 3.76 -11.98 -5.99
CA ARG A 255 3.98 -10.52 -5.88
C ARG A 255 5.26 -10.08 -6.58
N LEU A 256 6.35 -10.82 -6.44
CA LEU A 256 7.59 -10.56 -7.17
C LEU A 256 7.38 -10.68 -8.68
N GLU A 257 6.75 -11.75 -9.16
CA GLU A 257 6.43 -11.97 -10.58
C GLU A 257 5.68 -10.77 -11.16
N ASN A 258 4.71 -10.24 -10.41
CA ASN A 258 3.84 -9.12 -10.79
C ASN A 258 4.43 -7.71 -10.52
N ASN A 259 5.73 -7.59 -10.19
CA ASN A 259 6.37 -6.29 -9.87
C ASN A 259 5.69 -5.51 -8.73
N TYR A 260 5.10 -6.22 -7.76
CA TYR A 260 4.34 -5.59 -6.68
C TYR A 260 5.22 -4.81 -5.68
N TYR A 261 6.45 -5.28 -5.44
CA TYR A 261 7.33 -4.71 -4.42
C TYR A 261 8.13 -3.54 -4.96
N ARG A 262 8.10 -2.41 -4.24
CA ARG A 262 8.82 -1.17 -4.57
C ARG A 262 10.24 -1.15 -4.03
N THR A 263 10.49 -1.83 -2.90
CA THR A 263 11.77 -1.82 -2.21
C THR A 263 12.18 -3.24 -1.81
N LEU A 264 13.48 -3.46 -1.58
CA LEU A 264 13.96 -4.73 -1.05
C LEU A 264 13.50 -4.94 0.40
N GLU A 265 13.42 -3.84 1.16
CA GLU A 265 12.91 -3.78 2.52
C GLU A 265 11.46 -4.28 2.61
N ALA A 266 10.62 -3.97 1.62
CA ALA A 266 9.23 -4.43 1.58
C ALA A 266 9.12 -5.96 1.50
N ILE A 267 9.94 -6.59 0.66
CA ILE A 267 9.96 -8.06 0.51
C ILE A 267 10.45 -8.70 1.81
N ARG A 268 11.54 -8.16 2.37
CA ARG A 268 12.10 -8.66 3.64
C ARG A 268 11.10 -8.51 4.78
N HIS A 269 10.34 -7.43 4.79
CA HIS A 269 9.28 -7.19 5.77
C HIS A 269 8.17 -8.25 5.66
N ASP A 270 7.61 -8.47 4.47
CA ASP A 270 6.58 -9.51 4.25
C ASP A 270 7.08 -10.90 4.64
N ALA A 271 8.33 -11.23 4.29
CA ALA A 271 8.97 -12.49 4.68
C ALA A 271 9.12 -12.62 6.21
N THR A 272 9.47 -11.53 6.89
CA THR A 272 9.58 -11.48 8.35
C THR A 272 8.22 -11.70 9.02
N VAL A 273 7.18 -11.03 8.52
CA VAL A 273 5.80 -11.18 9.02
C VAL A 273 5.29 -12.60 8.78
N MET A 274 5.55 -13.18 7.61
CA MET A 274 5.24 -14.58 7.30
C MET A 274 5.89 -15.53 8.33
N LEU A 275 7.18 -15.36 8.59
CA LEU A 275 7.92 -16.18 9.55
C LEU A 275 7.36 -16.03 10.98
N ALA A 276 7.07 -14.80 11.41
CA ALA A 276 6.50 -14.54 12.73
C ALA A 276 5.11 -15.21 12.91
N ASN A 277 4.25 -15.12 11.89
CA ASN A 277 2.95 -15.78 11.87
C ASN A 277 3.11 -17.31 11.92
N ALA A 278 4.03 -17.86 11.13
CA ALA A 278 4.32 -19.29 11.10
C ALA A 278 4.84 -19.80 12.45
N GLN A 279 5.79 -19.10 13.09
CA GLN A 279 6.32 -19.44 14.41
C GLN A 279 5.23 -19.41 15.48
N SER A 280 4.38 -18.38 15.47
CA SER A 280 3.26 -18.23 16.39
C SER A 280 2.24 -19.37 16.23
N TYR A 281 1.89 -19.70 14.99
CA TYR A 281 0.93 -20.76 14.66
C TYR A 281 1.45 -22.15 15.02
N PHE A 282 2.70 -22.46 14.65
CA PHE A 282 3.32 -23.77 14.87
C PHE A 282 4.04 -23.92 16.22
N SER A 283 3.86 -22.99 17.15
CA SER A 283 4.53 -22.96 18.46
C SER A 283 4.45 -24.27 19.27
N LYS A 284 3.39 -25.08 19.07
CA LYS A 284 3.22 -26.39 19.72
C LYS A 284 3.84 -27.57 18.96
N SER A 285 4.28 -27.37 17.72
CA SER A 285 4.88 -28.39 16.87
C SER A 285 6.40 -28.24 16.83
N THR A 286 7.11 -29.14 17.52
CA THR A 286 8.57 -29.13 17.57
C THR A 286 9.21 -29.38 16.20
N ASP A 287 8.60 -30.24 15.37
CA ASP A 287 9.06 -30.50 14.00
C ASP A 287 8.92 -29.25 13.11
N MET A 288 7.72 -28.64 13.07
CA MET A 288 7.49 -27.45 12.27
C MET A 288 8.34 -26.27 12.74
N THR A 289 8.53 -26.10 14.05
CA THR A 289 9.41 -25.05 14.58
C THR A 289 10.84 -25.18 14.03
N LYS A 290 11.39 -26.40 13.95
CA LYS A 290 12.71 -26.65 13.34
C LYS A 290 12.72 -26.39 11.83
N LYS A 291 11.62 -26.70 11.13
CA LYS A 291 11.45 -26.40 9.70
C LYS A 291 11.42 -24.89 9.44
N ILE A 292 10.60 -24.14 10.17
CA ILE A 292 10.49 -22.69 10.05
C ILE A 292 11.80 -21.97 10.43
N ARG A 293 12.56 -22.49 11.40
CA ARG A 293 13.90 -21.96 11.69
C ARG A 293 14.84 -22.09 10.49
N ARG A 294 14.87 -23.26 9.84
CA ARG A 294 15.67 -23.46 8.61
C ARG A 294 15.21 -22.55 7.48
N LEU A 295 13.91 -22.29 7.36
CA LEU A 295 13.37 -21.35 6.37
C LEU A 295 13.83 -19.92 6.68
N SER A 296 13.80 -19.51 7.96
CA SER A 296 14.35 -18.22 8.39
C SER A 296 15.82 -18.08 8.04
N ASP A 297 16.63 -19.09 8.35
CA ASP A 297 18.07 -19.08 8.04
C ASP A 297 18.32 -18.98 6.52
N TRP A 298 17.50 -19.69 5.72
CA TRP A 298 17.56 -19.61 4.24
C TRP A 298 17.20 -18.21 3.74
N ILE A 299 16.12 -17.61 4.24
CA ILE A 299 15.69 -16.25 3.86
C ILE A 299 16.81 -15.24 4.14
N GLU A 300 17.40 -15.27 5.34
CA GLU A 300 18.50 -14.37 5.71
C GLU A 300 19.73 -14.55 4.81
N GLN A 301 20.08 -15.79 4.47
CA GLN A 301 21.18 -16.08 3.54
C GLN A 301 20.89 -15.54 2.13
N THR A 302 19.68 -15.77 1.62
CA THR A 302 19.24 -15.27 0.32
C THR A 302 19.35 -13.75 0.27
N PHE A 303 18.79 -13.03 1.25
CA PHE A 303 18.85 -11.57 1.29
C PHE A 303 20.26 -11.02 1.51
N SER A 304 21.12 -11.72 2.25
CA SER A 304 22.52 -11.31 2.47
C SER A 304 23.39 -11.49 1.21
N SER A 305 22.96 -12.36 0.31
CA SER A 305 23.69 -12.65 -0.93
C SER A 305 23.37 -11.70 -2.07
N LEU A 306 22.38 -10.81 -1.91
CA LEU A 306 21.80 -10.02 -3.00
C LEU A 306 22.76 -9.01 -3.58
#